data_AF-A0A2N2VK76-F1
#
_entry.id   AF-A0A2N2VK76-F1
#
_cell.length_a   1.000
_cell.length_b   1.000
_cell.length_c   1.000
_cell.angle_alpha   90.00
_cell.angle_beta   90.00
_cell.angle_gamma   90.00
#
_symmetry.space_group_name_H-M   'P 1'
#
loop_
_entity.id
_entity.type
_entity.pdbx_description
1 polymer ?
#
loop_
_entity_poly.entity_id
_entity_poly.type
_entity_poly.pdbx_seq_one_letter_code
_entity_poly.pdbx_strand_id
1 'polypeptide(L)'
;MAHPKSCEVALAVKTTTELHKGLDSLRLAWQADPTTLAKGLSCSESKEGQFILVAAESAFITLPGACVIKGIGAIELLGAAPAFEEGAKSKTLIIKATPEGWKFSVKFVPPIIRERNAHK
;
A
#
# COMPACT_ATOMS: atom_id res chain seq x y z
N MET A 1 5.86 -4.11 -27.78
CA MET A 1 6.47 -4.39 -26.46
C MET A 1 5.41 -4.20 -25.41
N ALA A 2 4.87 -5.27 -24.82
CA ALA A 2 3.82 -5.15 -23.82
C ALA A 2 4.45 -4.64 -22.51
N HIS A 3 4.13 -3.41 -22.10
CA HIS A 3 4.39 -2.98 -20.74
C HIS A 3 3.64 -3.93 -19.80
N PRO A 4 4.30 -4.58 -18.82
CA PRO A 4 3.59 -5.35 -17.81
C PRO A 4 2.59 -4.42 -17.12
N LYS A 5 1.29 -4.72 -17.26
CA LYS A 5 0.22 -3.94 -16.65
C LYS A 5 0.39 -4.03 -15.14
N SER A 6 0.36 -2.88 -14.46
CA SER A 6 0.38 -2.85 -12.99
C SER A 6 -0.80 -3.64 -12.44
N CYS A 7 -0.55 -4.52 -11.47
CA CYS A 7 -1.57 -5.27 -10.76
C CYS A 7 -1.88 -4.56 -9.44
N GLU A 8 -3.17 -4.50 -9.08
CA GLU A 8 -3.62 -4.08 -7.76
C GLU A 8 -4.24 -5.29 -7.07
N VAL A 9 -3.78 -5.60 -5.86
CA VAL A 9 -4.19 -6.76 -5.08
C VAL A 9 -4.63 -6.29 -3.71
N ALA A 10 -5.86 -6.63 -3.31
CA ALA A 10 -6.35 -6.38 -1.96
C ALA A 10 -5.61 -7.29 -0.98
N LEU A 11 -5.07 -6.71 0.10
CA LEU A 11 -4.40 -7.44 1.16
C LEU A 11 -5.40 -7.82 2.25
N ALA A 12 -5.42 -9.10 2.61
CA ALA A 12 -6.05 -9.54 3.84
C ALA A 12 -5.13 -9.17 5.02
N VAL A 13 -5.50 -8.14 5.76
CA VAL A 13 -4.70 -7.62 6.87
C VAL A 13 -5.52 -7.55 8.14
N LYS A 14 -4.83 -7.69 9.27
CA LYS A 14 -5.36 -7.40 10.58
C LYS A 14 -4.82 -6.04 11.00
N THR A 15 -5.74 -5.11 11.19
CA THR A 15 -5.42 -3.75 11.65
C THR A 15 -5.44 -3.69 13.17
N THR A 16 -4.65 -2.79 13.73
CA THR A 16 -4.70 -2.45 15.16
C THR A 16 -5.40 -1.10 15.37
N THR A 17 -5.88 -0.87 16.58
CA THR A 17 -6.46 0.42 16.97
C THR A 17 -5.47 1.57 16.86
N GLU A 18 -4.17 1.31 17.04
CA GLU A 18 -3.12 2.33 16.90
C GLU A 18 -3.00 2.79 15.45
N LEU A 19 -3.04 1.85 14.51
CA LEU A 19 -3.03 2.18 13.09
C LEU A 19 -4.25 3.03 12.72
N HIS A 20 -5.45 2.69 13.19
CA HIS A 20 -6.64 3.50 12.93
C HIS A 20 -6.48 4.93 13.45
N LYS A 21 -5.97 5.09 14.68
CA LYS A 21 -5.67 6.43 15.24
C LYS A 21 -4.63 7.17 14.40
N GLY A 22 -3.59 6.50 13.92
CA GLY A 22 -2.57 7.08 13.05
C GLY A 22 -3.15 7.55 11.72
N LEU A 23 -4.02 6.74 11.10
CA LEU A 23 -4.68 7.07 9.83
C LEU A 23 -5.68 8.22 9.97
N ASP A 24 -6.49 8.24 11.03
CA ASP A 24 -7.39 9.37 11.31
C ASP A 24 -6.62 10.65 11.61
N SER A 25 -5.53 10.57 12.39
CA SER A 25 -4.68 11.73 12.68
C SER A 25 -4.05 12.27 11.40
N LEU A 26 -3.57 11.40 10.50
CA LEU A 26 -3.02 11.79 9.21
C LEU A 26 -4.08 12.45 8.33
N ARG A 27 -5.29 11.88 8.28
CA ARG A 27 -6.40 12.44 7.51
C ARG A 27 -6.75 13.84 8.00
N LEU A 28 -6.87 14.05 9.31
CA LEU A 28 -7.15 15.36 9.90
C LEU A 28 -6.02 16.35 9.63
N ALA A 29 -4.77 15.93 9.80
CA ALA A 29 -3.60 16.76 9.50
C ALA A 29 -3.57 17.19 8.02
N TRP A 30 -3.81 16.26 7.10
CA TRP A 30 -3.87 16.52 5.67
C TRP A 30 -5.03 17.44 5.28
N GLN A 31 -6.21 17.28 5.89
CA GLN A 31 -7.36 18.18 5.68
C GLN A 31 -7.08 19.60 6.17
N ALA A 32 -6.32 19.74 7.26
CA ALA A 32 -5.92 21.05 7.78
C ALA A 32 -4.82 21.69 6.92
N ASP A 33 -3.80 20.91 6.55
CA ASP A 33 -2.69 21.35 5.70
C ASP A 33 -2.15 20.19 4.83
N PRO A 34 -2.44 20.21 3.51
CA PRO A 34 -1.97 19.17 2.61
C PRO A 34 -0.45 19.05 2.49
N THR A 35 0.30 20.08 2.91
CA THR A 35 1.77 20.12 2.78
C THR A 35 2.50 19.36 3.90
N THR A 36 1.79 18.93 4.95
CA THR A 36 2.40 18.22 6.10
C THR A 36 2.71 16.75 5.82
N LEU A 37 2.40 16.25 4.62
CA LEU A 37 2.60 14.85 4.28
C LEU A 37 4.08 14.48 4.23
N ALA A 38 4.42 13.38 4.91
CA ALA A 38 5.76 12.84 4.86
C ALA A 38 6.13 12.40 3.44
N LYS A 39 7.41 12.56 3.08
CA LYS A 39 7.92 12.21 1.75
C LYS A 39 7.61 10.74 1.42
N GLY A 40 6.94 10.53 0.28
CA GLY A 40 6.51 9.20 -0.17
C GLY A 40 5.08 8.82 0.25
N LEU A 41 4.40 9.64 1.04
CA LEU A 41 2.96 9.54 1.26
C LEU A 41 2.25 10.54 0.35
N SER A 42 1.12 10.14 -0.21
CA SER A 42 0.23 10.99 -0.98
C SER A 42 -1.19 10.72 -0.52
N CYS A 43 -1.94 11.76 -0.17
CA CYS A 43 -3.34 11.64 0.18
C CYS A 43 -4.19 12.28 -0.90
N SER A 44 -5.29 11.63 -1.23
CA SER A 44 -6.29 12.13 -2.16
C SER A 44 -7.68 11.74 -1.69
N GLU A 45 -8.68 12.42 -2.23
CA GLU A 45 -10.08 12.06 -2.01
C GLU A 45 -10.65 11.48 -3.30
N SER A 46 -11.38 10.38 -3.17
CA SER A 46 -12.12 9.80 -4.29
C SER A 46 -13.30 10.69 -4.66
N LYS A 47 -13.85 10.51 -5.87
CA LYS A 47 -15.09 11.21 -6.28
C LYS A 47 -16.29 10.92 -5.36
N GLU A 48 -16.22 9.84 -4.57
CA GLU A 48 -17.23 9.40 -3.61
C GLU A 48 -16.96 9.95 -2.19
N GLY A 49 -15.96 10.83 -2.01
CA GLY A 49 -15.59 11.38 -0.70
C GLY A 49 -14.78 10.40 0.17
N GLN A 50 -14.21 9.35 -0.42
CA GLN A 50 -13.41 8.38 0.34
C GLN A 50 -11.96 8.85 0.38
N PHE A 51 -11.40 8.88 1.58
CA PHE A 51 -9.99 9.18 1.77
C PHE A 51 -9.11 8.03 1.23
N ILE A 52 -8.16 8.37 0.38
CA ILE A 52 -7.18 7.45 -0.22
C ILE A 52 -5.80 7.93 0.20
N LEU A 53 -5.09 7.07 0.92
CA LEU A 53 -3.68 7.23 1.22
C LEU A 53 -2.87 6.28 0.32
N VAL A 54 -1.87 6.83 -0.34
CA VAL A 54 -0.93 6.11 -1.20
C VAL A 54 0.46 6.26 -0.59
N ALA A 55 1.02 5.16 -0.10
CA ALA A 55 2.38 5.08 0.38
C ALA A 55 3.28 4.44 -0.68
N ALA A 56 4.30 5.19 -1.12
CA ALA A 56 5.36 4.68 -1.97
C ALA A 56 6.31 3.77 -1.19
N GLU A 57 7.11 2.97 -1.89
CA GLU A 57 8.10 2.05 -1.31
C GLU A 57 9.08 2.70 -0.33
N SER A 58 9.30 4.02 -0.42
CA SER A 58 10.12 4.77 0.55
C SER A 58 9.43 5.08 1.87
N ALA A 59 8.09 4.94 1.93
CA ALA A 59 7.26 5.31 3.07
C ALA A 59 6.69 4.09 3.82
N PHE A 60 6.94 2.86 3.34
CA PHE A 60 6.59 1.65 4.06
C PHE A 60 7.68 0.58 3.93
N ILE A 61 7.73 -0.32 4.90
CA ILE A 61 8.66 -1.45 4.96
C ILE A 61 7.81 -2.72 5.04
N THR A 62 8.12 -3.71 4.22
CA THR A 62 7.51 -5.03 4.33
C THR A 62 8.41 -5.96 5.13
N LEU A 63 7.81 -6.64 6.08
CA LEU A 63 8.41 -7.70 6.89
C LEU A 63 7.62 -9.00 6.66
N PRO A 64 8.21 -10.17 6.92
CA PRO A 64 7.46 -11.42 6.90
C PRO A 64 6.25 -11.33 7.86
N GLY A 65 5.03 -11.39 7.31
CA GLY A 65 3.78 -11.30 8.09
C GLY A 65 3.36 -9.89 8.53
N ALA A 66 4.08 -8.83 8.16
CA ALA A 66 3.69 -7.47 8.55
C ALA A 66 4.14 -6.41 7.53
N CYS A 67 3.46 -5.26 7.52
CA CYS A 67 3.89 -4.08 6.78
C CYS A 67 3.85 -2.87 7.71
N VAL A 68 4.96 -2.15 7.79
CA VAL A 68 5.13 -0.98 8.65
C VAL A 68 5.12 0.26 7.79
N ILE A 69 4.16 1.15 8.02
CA ILE A 69 4.03 2.43 7.34
C ILE A 69 4.67 3.51 8.22
N LYS A 70 5.68 4.17 7.67
CA LYS A 70 6.50 5.13 8.41
C LYS A 70 5.64 6.29 8.91
N GLY A 71 5.63 6.49 10.23
CA GLY A 71 4.90 7.58 10.88
C GLY A 71 3.40 7.35 11.06
N ILE A 72 2.86 6.19 10.68
CA ILE A 72 1.44 5.85 10.87
C ILE A 72 1.27 4.66 11.81
N GLY A 73 1.94 3.55 11.51
CA GLY A 73 1.77 2.31 12.28
C GLY A 73 2.10 1.07 11.45
N ALA A 74 1.72 -0.10 11.97
CA ALA A 74 1.93 -1.39 11.31
C ALA A 74 0.60 -2.10 11.04
N ILE A 75 0.56 -2.85 9.95
CA ILE A 75 -0.49 -3.84 9.64
C ILE A 75 0.11 -5.23 9.70
N GLU A 76 -0.64 -6.15 10.28
CA GLU A 76 -0.32 -7.57 10.27
C GLU A 76 -0.94 -8.19 9.01
N LEU A 77 -0.15 -8.90 8.21
CA LEU A 77 -0.63 -9.59 7.01
C LEU A 77 -1.17 -10.96 7.42
N LEU A 78 -2.45 -11.23 7.15
CA LEU A 78 -3.08 -12.51 7.50
C LEU A 78 -2.66 -13.67 6.59
N GLY A 79 -1.80 -13.42 5.60
CA GLY A 79 -1.23 -14.42 4.70
C GLY A 79 0.23 -14.71 5.02
N ALA A 80 0.61 -16.00 4.97
CA ALA A 80 2.01 -16.43 5.04
C ALA A 80 2.82 -16.09 3.77
N ALA A 81 2.14 -15.69 2.69
CA ALA A 81 2.77 -15.24 1.46
C ALA A 81 3.28 -13.79 1.60
N PRO A 82 4.44 -13.46 1.02
CA PRO A 82 4.91 -12.09 0.98
C PRO A 82 3.88 -11.19 0.29
N ALA A 83 3.69 -9.97 0.81
CA ALA A 83 2.77 -8.99 0.20
C ALA A 83 3.12 -8.64 -1.25
N PHE A 84 4.35 -8.92 -1.68
CA PHE A 84 4.84 -8.72 -3.02
C PHE A 84 5.57 -9.97 -3.51
N GLU A 85 5.35 -10.34 -4.76
CA GLU A 85 6.13 -11.38 -5.42
C GLU A 85 7.62 -11.00 -5.49
N GLU A 86 8.49 -12.00 -5.40
CA GLU A 86 9.93 -11.81 -5.53
C GLU A 86 10.25 -11.25 -6.93
N GLY A 87 10.91 -10.08 -6.98
CA GLY A 87 11.19 -9.36 -8.23
C GLY A 87 10.11 -8.37 -8.69
N ALA A 88 9.02 -8.19 -7.94
CA ALA A 88 8.05 -7.14 -8.20
C ALA A 88 8.68 -5.73 -8.08
N LYS A 89 8.29 -4.82 -8.99
CA LYS A 89 8.79 -3.43 -9.05
C LYS A 89 7.66 -2.42 -8.86
N SER A 90 8.02 -1.17 -8.56
CA SER A 90 7.07 -0.05 -8.40
C SER A 90 6.00 -0.34 -7.34
N LYS A 91 6.45 -0.81 -6.17
CA LYS A 91 5.57 -1.22 -5.07
C LYS A 91 4.94 0.00 -4.42
N THR A 92 3.63 -0.03 -4.31
CA THR A 92 2.84 1.04 -3.71
C THR A 92 1.78 0.42 -2.83
N LEU A 93 1.65 0.90 -1.60
CA LEU A 93 0.57 0.53 -0.71
C LEU A 93 -0.53 1.60 -0.82
N ILE A 94 -1.75 1.16 -1.05
CA ILE A 94 -2.94 1.99 -1.18
C ILE A 94 -3.86 1.64 -0.01
N ILE A 95 -4.31 2.66 0.70
CA ILE A 95 -5.14 2.53 1.88
C ILE A 95 -6.37 3.39 1.65
N LYS A 96 -7.54 2.77 1.72
CA LYS A 96 -8.81 3.42 1.39
C LYS A 96 -9.74 3.37 2.59
N ALA A 97 -10.23 4.54 3.00
CA ALA A 97 -11.28 4.62 4.01
C ALA A 97 -12.61 4.24 3.37
N THR A 98 -13.24 3.18 3.88
CA THR A 98 -14.59 2.76 3.47
C THR A 98 -15.52 2.75 4.69
N PRO A 99 -16.86 2.80 4.50
CA PRO A 99 -17.80 2.73 5.62
C PRO A 99 -17.66 1.45 6.46
N GLU A 100 -17.19 0.37 5.85
CA GLU A 100 -16.94 -0.94 6.48
C GLU A 100 -15.61 -0.99 7.25
N GLY A 101 -14.75 0.03 7.09
CA GLY A 101 -13.40 0.08 7.64
C GLY A 101 -12.33 0.43 6.61
N TRP A 102 -11.07 0.21 6.97
CA TRP A 102 -9.93 0.50 6.11
C TRP A 102 -9.62 -0.67 5.18
N LYS A 103 -9.59 -0.42 3.86
CA LYS A 103 -9.16 -1.41 2.87
C LYS A 103 -7.72 -1.15 2.47
N PHE A 104 -6.90 -2.20 2.48
CA PHE A 104 -5.48 -2.15 2.12
C PHE A 104 -5.30 -2.89 0.81
N SER A 105 -4.70 -2.23 -0.17
CA SER A 105 -4.35 -2.80 -1.46
C SER A 105 -2.89 -2.53 -1.73
N VAL A 106 -2.21 -3.43 -2.42
CA VAL A 106 -0.88 -3.17 -2.96
C VAL A 106 -0.97 -3.11 -4.47
N LYS A 107 -0.29 -2.11 -5.04
CA LYS A 107 -0.10 -1.97 -6.46
C LYS A 107 1.36 -2.21 -6.78
N PHE A 108 1.64 -3.14 -7.68
CA PHE A 108 2.99 -3.46 -8.13
C PHE A 108 3.00 -3.90 -9.58
N VAL A 109 4.17 -3.83 -10.19
CA VAL A 109 4.44 -4.40 -11.50
C VAL A 109 5.02 -5.80 -11.27
N PRO A 110 4.37 -6.87 -11.75
CA PRO A 110 4.89 -8.22 -11.57
C PRO A 110 6.26 -8.38 -12.24
N PRO A 111 7.11 -9.29 -11.75
CA PRO A 111 8.40 -9.55 -12.38
C PRO A 111 8.21 -9.94 -13.86
N ILE A 112 9.02 -9.37 -14.75
CA ILE A 112 9.02 -9.76 -16.16
C ILE A 112 9.72 -11.12 -16.25
N ILE A 113 8.93 -12.20 -16.30
CA ILE A 113 9.44 -13.53 -16.62
C ILE A 113 9.81 -13.53 -18.10
N ARG A 114 11.11 -13.39 -18.40
CA ARG A 114 11.61 -13.65 -19.75
C ARG A 114 11.78 -15.17 -19.89
N GLU A 115 10.88 -15.82 -20.63
CA GLU A 115 11.03 -17.22 -21.08
C GLU A 115 12.19 -17.37 -22.08
N ARG A 116 13.43 -17.09 -21.68
CA ARG A 116 14.61 -17.24 -22.54
C ARG A 116 15.51 -18.40 -22.16
N ASN A 117 14.95 -19.43 -21.52
CA ASN A 117 15.63 -20.70 -21.21
C ASN A 117 14.73 -21.94 -21.43
N ALA A 118 13.78 -21.89 -22.36
CA ALA A 118 12.96 -23.07 -22.73
C ALA A 118 13.50 -23.87 -23.94
N HIS A 119 14.66 -23.48 -24.48
CA HIS A 119 15.33 -24.27 -25.51
C HIS A 119 16.79 -24.45 -25.13
N LYS A 120 17.08 -25.56 -24.45
CA LYS A 120 18.38 -26.22 -24.51
C LYS A 120 18.17 -27.57 -25.16
#